data_AF-A0A7C5VL31-F1
#
_entry.id   AF-A0A7C5VL31-F1
#
_cell.length_a   1.000
_cell.length_b   1.000
_cell.length_c   1.000
_cell.angle_alpha   90.00
_cell.angle_beta   90.00
_cell.angle_gamma   90.00
#
_symmetry.space_group_name_H-M   'P 1'
#
loop_
_entity.id
_entity.type
_entity.pdbx_description
1 polymer ?
#
loop_
_entity_poly.entity_id
_entity_poly.type
_entity_poly.pdbx_seq_one_letter_code
_entity_poly.pdbx_strand_id
1 'polypeptide(L)'
;MYKSIIKKEIKKNINLVIMSIILSAIVLFVGLGSSFSIFGGSSSLGLVGSGSIGGSAINLTVSNTFGTNLGRDIDSDSDNDSAVVLNSIAGGNRYDVGKSIALDSSGNIYVTGGSWNGSNTDMYVLKLDGSTGNLVSSFGTGGKVVFHN
;
A
#
# COMPACT_ATOMS: atom_id res chain seq x y z
N MET A 1 -6.58 24.12 -62.20
CA MET A 1 -6.81 22.87 -61.44
C MET A 1 -5.52 22.31 -60.84
N TYR A 2 -4.48 22.03 -61.63
CA TYR A 2 -3.19 21.44 -61.19
C TYR A 2 -2.46 22.19 -60.06
N LYS A 3 -2.39 23.54 -60.12
CA LYS A 3 -1.72 24.38 -59.11
C LYS A 3 -2.37 24.31 -57.71
N SER A 4 -3.67 24.05 -57.63
CA SER A 4 -4.40 23.91 -56.36
C SER A 4 -4.11 22.56 -55.70
N ILE A 5 -4.01 21.50 -56.52
CA ILE A 5 -3.67 20.14 -56.07
C ILE A 5 -2.25 20.10 -55.48
N ILE A 6 -1.27 20.70 -56.17
CA ILE A 6 0.12 20.76 -55.70
C ILE A 6 0.23 21.51 -54.36
N LYS A 7 -0.46 22.65 -54.19
CA LYS A 7 -0.45 23.39 -52.92
C LYS A 7 -1.04 22.57 -51.76
N LYS A 8 -2.08 21.77 -52.02
CA LYS A 8 -2.72 20.91 -51.02
C LYS A 8 -1.80 19.76 -50.59
N GLU A 9 -1.13 19.11 -51.54
CA GLU A 9 -0.11 18.08 -51.31
C GLU A 9 1.06 18.61 -50.48
N ILE A 10 1.63 19.77 -50.86
CA ILE A 10 2.73 20.39 -50.11
C ILE A 10 2.31 20.70 -48.67
N LYS A 11 1.12 21.27 -48.46
CA LYS A 11 0.61 21.57 -47.11
C LYS A 11 0.41 20.31 -46.27
N LYS A 12 -0.06 19.21 -46.88
CA LYS A 12 -0.21 17.92 -46.21
C LYS A 12 1.13 17.33 -45.79
N ASN A 13 2.13 17.39 -46.67
CA ASN A 13 3.46 16.86 -46.39
C ASN A 13 4.19 17.65 -45.30
N ILE A 14 4.06 18.99 -45.29
CA ILE A 14 4.59 19.83 -44.22
C ILE A 14 3.95 19.49 -42.87
N ASN A 15 2.62 19.32 -42.82
CA ASN A 15 1.93 18.95 -41.58
C ASN A 15 2.38 17.58 -41.04
N LEU A 16 2.65 16.62 -41.93
CA LEU A 16 3.11 15.28 -41.54
C LEU A 16 4.51 15.32 -40.92
N VAL A 17 5.42 16.11 -41.50
CA VAL A 17 6.78 16.32 -40.98
C VAL A 17 6.76 17.04 -39.63
N ILE A 18 5.89 18.04 -39.46
CA ILE A 18 5.72 18.73 -38.17
C ILE A 18 5.22 17.75 -37.10
N MET A 19 4.24 16.90 -37.42
CA MET A 19 3.76 15.88 -36.48
C MET A 19 4.85 14.86 -36.10
N SER A 20 5.70 14.41 -37.04
CA SER A 20 6.74 13.44 -36.72
C SER A 20 7.82 14.04 -35.80
N ILE A 21 8.15 15.32 -35.99
CA ILE A 21 9.10 16.03 -35.12
C ILE A 21 8.53 16.21 -33.71
N ILE A 22 7.25 16.62 -33.59
CA ILE A 22 6.57 16.75 -32.29
C ILE A 22 6.49 15.40 -31.57
N LEU A 23 6.13 14.33 -32.28
CA LEU A 23 6.03 12.99 -31.71
C LEU A 23 7.39 12.48 -31.23
N SER A 24 8.45 12.71 -32.01
CA SER A 24 9.84 12.42 -31.64
C SER A 24 10.28 13.19 -30.39
N ALA A 25 9.97 14.48 -30.30
CA ALA A 25 10.33 15.31 -29.16
C ALA A 25 9.60 14.90 -27.86
N ILE A 26 8.33 14.48 -27.96
CA ILE A 26 7.57 13.95 -26.82
C ILE A 26 8.20 12.64 -26.32
N VAL A 27 8.58 11.73 -27.23
CA VAL A 27 9.23 10.46 -26.87
C VAL A 27 10.60 10.70 -26.20
N LEU A 28 11.35 11.72 -26.65
CA LEU A 28 12.65 12.07 -26.05
C LEU A 28 12.53 12.64 -24.62
N PHE A 29 11.40 13.27 -24.27
CA PHE A 29 11.17 13.83 -22.93
C PHE A 29 10.84 12.76 -21.88
N VAL A 30 10.32 11.60 -22.29
CA VAL A 30 10.11 10.43 -21.40
C VAL A 30 11.46 9.77 -21.02
N GLY A 31 12.56 10.13 -21.69
CA GLY A 31 13.90 9.58 -21.47
C GLY A 31 14.79 10.30 -20.46
N LEU A 32 14.35 11.43 -19.87
CA LEU A 32 15.14 12.20 -18.90
C LEU A 32 14.43 12.25 -17.54
N GLY A 33 14.64 11.20 -16.73
CA GLY A 33 14.70 11.30 -15.28
C GLY A 33 13.43 11.60 -14.48
N SER A 34 12.23 11.49 -15.07
CA SER A 34 10.98 11.54 -14.29
C SER A 34 10.25 10.21 -14.37
N SER A 35 10.01 9.61 -13.21
CA SER A 35 9.33 8.32 -13.07
C SER A 35 7.96 8.34 -13.76
N PHE A 36 7.74 7.39 -14.66
CA PHE A 36 6.47 7.19 -15.35
C PHE A 36 5.53 6.37 -14.46
N SER A 37 4.42 6.95 -13.97
CA SER A 37 3.37 6.21 -13.23
C SER A 37 2.28 5.76 -14.20
N ILE A 38 2.03 4.45 -14.28
CA ILE A 38 1.07 3.88 -15.24
C ILE A 38 -0.37 3.79 -14.69
N PHE A 39 -0.57 4.04 -13.39
CA PHE A 39 -1.90 4.17 -12.77
C PHE A 39 -1.91 5.30 -11.73
N GLY A 40 -2.89 6.19 -11.85
CA GLY A 40 -3.21 7.20 -10.84
C GLY A 40 -3.93 6.55 -9.67
N GLY A 41 -3.19 6.05 -8.70
CA GLY A 41 -3.74 5.44 -7.49
C GLY A 41 -2.74 4.47 -6.87
N SER A 42 -2.45 4.67 -5.59
CA SER A 42 -1.55 3.86 -4.77
C SER A 42 -2.05 2.42 -4.61
N SER A 43 -1.63 1.51 -5.50
CA SER A 43 -1.62 0.06 -5.25
C SER A 43 -0.84 -0.66 -6.37
N SER A 44 -0.04 -1.65 -5.98
CA SER A 44 1.07 -2.31 -6.69
C SER A 44 0.76 -2.95 -8.05
N LEU A 45 1.82 -3.09 -8.88
CA LEU A 45 1.82 -3.73 -10.19
C LEU A 45 2.03 -5.25 -10.07
N GLY A 46 1.02 -6.06 -10.38
CA GLY A 46 1.20 -7.50 -10.59
C GLY A 46 1.76 -7.78 -11.98
N LEU A 47 3.03 -8.17 -12.08
CA LEU A 47 3.65 -8.56 -13.35
C LEU A 47 3.34 -10.03 -13.65
N VAL A 48 2.40 -10.27 -14.58
CA VAL A 48 2.29 -11.55 -15.28
C VAL A 48 3.40 -11.65 -16.32
N GLY A 49 4.52 -12.28 -15.96
CA GLY A 49 5.57 -12.68 -16.90
C GLY A 49 6.99 -12.49 -16.34
N SER A 50 7.72 -13.59 -16.24
CA SER A 50 9.15 -13.63 -15.91
C SER A 50 9.97 -13.02 -17.08
N GLY A 51 10.21 -11.72 -17.06
CA GLY A 51 11.06 -11.05 -18.04
C GLY A 51 11.76 -9.83 -17.45
N SER A 52 13.09 -9.92 -17.31
CA SER A 52 13.93 -8.86 -16.75
C SER A 52 14.01 -7.65 -17.68
N ILE A 53 13.55 -6.49 -17.22
CA ILE A 53 13.87 -5.19 -17.82
C ILE A 53 15.30 -4.80 -17.40
N GLY A 54 16.24 -4.91 -18.33
CA GLY A 54 17.62 -4.40 -18.26
C GLY A 54 18.20 -4.12 -16.87
N GLY A 55 18.85 -5.12 -16.26
CA GLY A 55 19.79 -4.95 -15.15
C GLY A 55 19.25 -4.42 -13.80
N SER A 56 18.02 -3.93 -13.74
CA SER A 56 17.39 -3.51 -12.49
C SER A 56 16.42 -4.61 -12.06
N ALA A 57 16.79 -5.38 -11.03
CA ALA A 57 15.87 -6.33 -10.43
C ALA A 57 14.64 -5.54 -9.95
N ILE A 58 13.46 -5.91 -10.45
CA ILE A 58 12.21 -5.54 -9.80
C ILE A 58 12.20 -6.26 -8.45
N ASN A 59 12.70 -5.61 -7.41
CA ASN A 59 12.56 -6.07 -6.03
C ASN A 59 11.08 -5.96 -5.66
N LEU A 60 10.31 -7.02 -5.97
CA LEU A 60 8.97 -7.24 -5.44
C LEU A 60 9.15 -7.78 -4.02
N THR A 61 9.49 -6.90 -3.09
CA THR A 61 9.59 -7.25 -1.67
C THR A 61 8.25 -7.05 -0.99
N VAL A 62 7.90 -7.96 -0.07
CA VAL A 62 6.66 -7.88 0.71
C VAL A 62 7.01 -7.23 2.04
N SER A 63 7.12 -5.90 2.02
CA SER A 63 7.46 -5.13 3.22
C SER A 63 6.46 -5.37 4.36
N ASN A 64 6.94 -5.69 5.57
CA ASN A 64 6.08 -5.94 6.74
C ASN A 64 5.78 -4.64 7.49
N THR A 65 5.02 -3.74 6.86
CA THR A 65 4.71 -2.41 7.40
C THR A 65 3.55 -2.33 8.40
N PHE A 66 2.91 -3.46 8.75
CA PHE A 66 1.71 -3.46 9.60
C PHE A 66 2.04 -3.21 11.09
N GLY A 67 1.65 -2.03 11.61
CA GLY A 67 1.78 -1.66 13.03
C GLY A 67 2.90 -0.67 13.32
N THR A 68 3.47 -0.77 14.52
CA THR A 68 4.56 0.10 15.00
C THR A 68 5.92 -0.37 14.50
N ASN A 69 6.74 0.57 14.00
CA ASN A 69 8.09 0.28 13.50
C ASN A 69 8.98 -0.33 14.59
N LEU A 70 9.66 -1.42 14.25
CA LEU A 70 10.55 -2.17 15.14
C LEU A 70 12.01 -1.67 15.10
N GLY A 71 12.34 -0.79 14.16
CA GLY A 71 13.70 -0.25 13.98
C GLY A 71 14.71 -1.26 13.46
N ARG A 72 14.26 -2.41 12.94
CA ARG A 72 15.10 -3.48 12.39
C ARG A 72 14.41 -4.16 11.22
N ASP A 73 15.24 -4.73 10.36
CA ASP A 73 14.89 -5.55 9.20
C ASP A 73 14.95 -7.05 9.60
N ILE A 74 13.83 -7.76 9.55
CA ILE A 74 13.66 -9.17 9.92
C ILE A 74 13.78 -10.06 8.68
N ASP A 75 13.26 -9.63 7.52
CA ASP A 75 13.22 -10.45 6.30
C ASP A 75 14.30 -10.10 5.26
N SER A 76 15.17 -9.13 5.59
CA SER A 76 16.33 -8.67 4.82
C SER A 76 15.97 -7.99 3.50
N ASP A 77 14.80 -7.35 3.42
CA ASP A 77 14.34 -6.64 2.23
C ASP A 77 14.83 -5.17 2.15
N SER A 78 15.68 -4.77 3.10
CA SER A 78 16.29 -3.44 3.22
C SER A 78 15.34 -2.32 3.65
N ASP A 79 14.22 -2.64 4.29
CA ASP A 79 13.43 -1.69 5.07
C ASP A 79 13.28 -2.11 6.55
N ASN A 80 12.59 -1.28 7.35
CA ASN A 80 12.34 -1.60 8.76
C ASN A 80 10.95 -2.18 8.92
N ASP A 81 10.86 -3.36 9.54
CA ASP A 81 9.59 -4.02 9.81
C ASP A 81 8.80 -3.36 10.93
N SER A 82 7.52 -3.71 10.98
CA SER A 82 6.55 -3.28 11.98
C SER A 82 5.83 -4.46 12.63
N ALA A 83 5.34 -4.24 13.85
CA ALA A 83 4.40 -5.14 14.50
C ALA A 83 3.40 -4.38 15.36
N VAL A 84 2.21 -4.95 15.54
CA VAL A 84 1.23 -4.47 16.50
C VAL A 84 1.50 -5.13 17.84
N VAL A 85 1.85 -4.34 18.84
CA VAL A 85 2.05 -4.78 20.22
C VAL A 85 1.07 -4.06 21.12
N LEU A 86 0.25 -4.82 21.85
CA LEU A 86 -0.75 -4.33 22.79
C LEU A 86 -0.56 -5.03 24.13
N ASN A 87 -0.58 -4.25 25.20
CA ASN A 87 -0.37 -4.73 26.57
C ASN A 87 -1.48 -4.21 27.47
N SER A 88 -1.74 -4.94 28.56
CA SER A 88 -2.67 -4.52 29.61
C SER A 88 -4.04 -4.16 29.04
N ILE A 89 -4.60 -5.03 28.20
CA ILE A 89 -5.83 -4.75 27.45
C ILE A 89 -6.98 -4.44 28.43
N ALA A 90 -7.15 -5.26 29.46
CA ALA A 90 -8.09 -5.06 30.56
C ALA A 90 -7.50 -4.31 31.78
N GLY A 91 -6.25 -3.82 31.69
CA GLY A 91 -5.62 -2.98 32.72
C GLY A 91 -4.76 -3.71 33.75
N GLY A 92 -4.69 -5.05 33.73
CA GLY A 92 -3.77 -5.81 34.59
C GLY A 92 -2.40 -6.05 33.94
N ASN A 93 -1.51 -6.75 34.68
CA ASN A 93 -0.10 -6.92 34.34
C ASN A 93 0.34 -8.40 34.23
N ARG A 94 -0.60 -9.33 34.06
CA ARG A 94 -0.30 -10.77 34.10
C ARG A 94 -0.28 -11.44 32.73
N TYR A 95 -1.38 -11.37 31.98
CA TYR A 95 -1.46 -11.93 30.63
C TYR A 95 -2.51 -11.23 29.79
N ASP A 96 -2.25 -11.24 28.47
CA ASP A 96 -3.17 -10.89 27.40
C ASP A 96 -3.12 -12.04 26.38
N VAL A 97 -4.26 -12.67 26.09
CA VAL A 97 -4.34 -13.87 25.23
C VAL A 97 -5.33 -13.65 24.11
N GLY A 98 -4.83 -13.56 22.87
CA GLY A 98 -5.66 -13.61 21.67
C GLY A 98 -6.19 -15.02 21.42
N LYS A 99 -7.49 -15.15 21.15
CA LYS A 99 -8.17 -16.42 20.87
C LYS A 99 -8.74 -16.51 19.45
N SER A 100 -9.12 -15.39 18.84
CA SER A 100 -9.68 -15.38 17.49
C SER A 100 -9.46 -14.04 16.79
N ILE A 101 -9.49 -14.08 15.47
CA ILE A 101 -9.32 -12.95 14.56
C ILE A 101 -10.36 -13.01 13.43
N ALA A 102 -10.91 -11.86 13.04
CA ALA A 102 -11.84 -11.73 11.92
C ALA A 102 -11.66 -10.39 11.18
N LEU A 103 -12.14 -10.29 9.95
CA LEU A 103 -12.11 -9.07 9.14
C LEU A 103 -13.52 -8.51 8.94
N ASP A 104 -13.67 -7.18 8.90
CA ASP A 104 -14.88 -6.55 8.35
C ASP A 104 -14.75 -6.24 6.84
N SER A 105 -15.85 -5.80 6.23
CA SER A 105 -15.92 -5.45 4.81
C SER A 105 -15.01 -4.29 4.40
N SER A 106 -14.54 -3.49 5.37
CA SER A 106 -13.60 -2.40 5.16
C SER A 106 -12.14 -2.85 5.36
N GLY A 107 -11.93 -4.14 5.66
CA GLY A 107 -10.60 -4.72 5.89
C GLY A 107 -10.08 -4.53 7.31
N ASN A 108 -10.83 -3.95 8.24
CA ASN A 108 -10.38 -3.82 9.62
C ASN A 108 -10.38 -5.17 10.31
N ILE A 109 -9.45 -5.32 11.26
CA ILE A 109 -9.21 -6.56 11.96
C ILE A 109 -9.84 -6.51 13.35
N TYR A 110 -10.63 -7.51 13.68
CA TYR A 110 -11.14 -7.73 15.03
C TYR A 110 -10.32 -8.83 15.69
N VAL A 111 -9.83 -8.58 16.90
CA VAL A 111 -9.13 -9.57 17.71
C VAL A 111 -9.89 -9.74 19.02
N THR A 112 -10.22 -10.97 19.38
CA THR A 112 -10.87 -11.27 20.66
C THR A 112 -10.07 -12.27 21.47
N GLY A 113 -10.23 -12.22 22.79
CA GLY A 113 -9.37 -12.92 23.72
C GLY A 113 -9.75 -12.73 25.18
N GLY A 114 -8.85 -13.13 26.07
CA GLY A 114 -8.95 -12.91 27.50
C GLY A 114 -7.74 -12.13 28.02
N SER A 115 -7.97 -11.20 28.94
CA SER A 115 -6.93 -10.39 29.56
C SER A 115 -7.11 -10.36 31.08
N TRP A 116 -6.01 -10.38 31.82
CA TRP A 116 -6.04 -10.22 33.28
C TRP A 116 -6.34 -8.77 33.64
N ASN A 117 -7.35 -8.53 34.46
CA ASN A 117 -7.73 -7.17 34.91
C ASN A 117 -7.12 -6.77 36.26
N GLY A 118 -6.35 -7.65 36.89
CA GLY A 118 -5.84 -7.47 38.26
C GLY A 118 -6.41 -8.46 39.26
N SER A 119 -7.59 -9.03 39.01
CA SER A 119 -8.29 -9.95 39.91
C SER A 119 -8.80 -11.23 39.24
N ASN A 120 -9.29 -11.15 38.00
CA ASN A 120 -9.77 -12.28 37.22
C ASN A 120 -9.49 -12.05 35.71
N THR A 121 -10.10 -12.90 34.86
CA THR A 121 -9.97 -12.78 33.40
C THR A 121 -11.20 -12.09 32.82
N ASP A 122 -10.97 -10.99 32.12
CA ASP A 122 -11.98 -10.29 31.33
C ASP A 122 -11.87 -10.69 29.86
N MET A 123 -13.02 -10.75 29.18
CA MET A 123 -13.05 -10.90 27.73
C MET A 123 -12.82 -9.54 27.08
N TYR A 124 -12.19 -9.53 25.92
CA TYR A 124 -12.03 -8.31 25.15
C TYR A 124 -12.32 -8.51 23.67
N VAL A 125 -12.64 -7.40 23.00
CA VAL A 125 -12.61 -7.26 21.55
C VAL A 125 -11.83 -6.00 21.21
N LEU A 126 -10.85 -6.12 20.33
CA LEU A 126 -10.09 -5.02 19.76
C LEU A 126 -10.50 -4.83 18.32
N LYS A 127 -10.46 -3.59 17.83
CA LYS A 127 -10.52 -3.30 16.39
C LYS A 127 -9.26 -2.57 15.95
N LEU A 128 -8.55 -3.16 15.00
CA LEU A 128 -7.36 -2.60 14.36
C LEU A 128 -7.72 -2.17 12.94
N ASP A 129 -7.18 -1.04 12.52
CA ASP A 129 -7.22 -0.59 11.15
C ASP A 129 -6.46 -1.57 10.26
N GLY A 130 -7.10 -2.05 9.19
CA GLY A 130 -6.56 -3.09 8.33
C GLY A 130 -5.30 -2.71 7.56
N SER A 131 -5.05 -1.42 7.39
CA SER A 131 -3.93 -0.90 6.62
C SER A 131 -2.74 -0.50 7.48
N THR A 132 -2.99 -0.05 8.72
CA THR A 132 -1.96 0.52 9.59
C THR A 132 -1.71 -0.29 10.85
N GLY A 133 -2.64 -1.16 11.26
CA GLY A 133 -2.56 -1.90 12.52
C GLY A 133 -2.82 -1.06 13.78
N ASN A 134 -3.19 0.21 13.62
CA ASN A 134 -3.55 1.09 14.73
C ASN A 134 -4.94 0.73 15.28
N LEU A 135 -5.17 0.98 16.57
CA LEU A 135 -6.50 0.87 17.16
C LEU A 135 -7.47 1.88 16.53
N VAL A 136 -8.63 1.38 16.09
CA VAL A 136 -9.69 2.23 15.53
C VAL A 136 -10.40 2.94 16.67
N SER A 137 -10.02 4.19 16.95
CA SER A 137 -10.46 4.93 18.15
C SER A 137 -11.98 5.07 18.30
N SER A 138 -12.72 5.02 17.19
CA SER A 138 -14.19 5.06 17.17
C SER A 138 -14.86 3.76 17.59
N PHE A 139 -14.12 2.65 17.73
CA PHE A 139 -14.64 1.38 18.22
C PHE A 139 -14.51 1.26 19.74
N GLY A 140 -15.64 1.18 20.44
CA GLY A 140 -15.65 1.06 21.90
C GLY A 140 -14.97 2.24 22.59
N THR A 141 -14.09 1.96 23.55
CA THR A 141 -13.28 2.96 24.25
C THR A 141 -11.84 2.90 23.74
N GLY A 142 -11.53 3.72 22.73
CA GLY A 142 -10.17 3.81 22.18
C GLY A 142 -9.73 2.59 21.37
N GLY A 143 -10.66 1.96 20.65
CA GLY A 143 -10.40 0.78 19.82
C GLY A 143 -10.55 -0.56 20.54
N LYS A 144 -11.08 -0.55 21.78
CA LYS A 144 -11.29 -1.75 22.58
C LYS A 144 -12.65 -1.75 23.28
N VAL A 145 -13.18 -2.96 23.47
CA VAL A 145 -14.31 -3.26 24.36
C VAL A 145 -13.83 -4.34 25.32
N VAL A 146 -14.04 -4.13 26.62
CA VAL A 146 -13.68 -5.09 27.68
C VAL A 146 -14.94 -5.45 28.44
N PHE A 147 -15.16 -6.75 28.64
CA PHE A 147 -16.28 -7.29 29.39
C PHE A 147 -15.77 -7.79 30.73
N HIS A 148 -16.19 -7.11 31.78
CA HIS A 148 -15.83 -7.43 33.15
C HIS A 148 -16.62 -8.64 33.65
N ASN A 149 -15.90 -9.63 34.19
CA ASN A 149 -16.46 -10.81 34.84
C ASN A 149 -16.63 -10.59 36.35
#